data_AF-A0A6P6P870-F1
#
_entry.id   AF-A0A6P6P870-F1
#
_cell.length_a   1.000
_cell.length_b   1.000
_cell.length_c   1.000
_cell.angle_alpha   90.00
_cell.angle_beta   90.00
_cell.angle_gamma   90.00
#
_symmetry.space_group_name_H-M   'P 1'
#
loop_
_entity.id
_entity.type
_entity.pdbx_description
1 polymer ?
#
loop_
_entity_poly.entity_id
_entity_poly.type
_entity_poly.pdbx_seq_one_letter_code
_entity_poly.pdbx_strand_id
1 'polypeptide(L)'
;MNLICHLLFMTITLHLGVKGGRAQRKQRQAEEKLRPYLGRVDPESLCKLLKCHSPIGSWCQVVKEGGVLTPKCVCPKTCQQQGAAVCSVMGKTYSNDCLLHKEACRKKRRIGKAHSGACLVSEAECSEEEFGQFPYRLQDWFLLLSRMGEKYTPAAPSQICLTHTQRIQLAERRFVLLDRNQNGKLSRRDLRKLRYKRMPLEHCAQRFFQSCDKNKNKEVTLREWTSCLVDRSERWFQDFMSMKMGSPKLCLVPESTL
;
A
#
# COMPACT_ATOMS: atom_id res chain seq x y z
N MET A 1 74.01 -32.03 -6.75
CA MET A 1 73.68 -32.43 -8.14
C MET A 1 72.19 -32.71 -8.22
N ASN A 2 71.48 -31.81 -8.90
CA ASN A 2 70.22 -31.95 -9.64
C ASN A 2 68.93 -32.44 -8.94
N LEU A 3 67.70 -32.07 -9.33
CA LEU A 3 67.04 -30.89 -9.94
C LEU A 3 65.57 -31.36 -10.16
N ILE A 4 64.57 -30.47 -10.05
CA ILE A 4 63.18 -30.60 -10.60
C ILE A 4 62.23 -31.49 -9.75
N CYS A 5 61.00 -31.13 -9.35
CA CYS A 5 59.96 -30.37 -10.06
C CYS A 5 58.94 -29.75 -9.08
N HIS A 6 58.61 -28.47 -9.32
CA HIS A 6 57.38 -27.82 -8.88
C HIS A 6 56.14 -28.61 -9.32
N LEU A 7 55.07 -28.62 -8.51
CA LEU A 7 53.72 -28.14 -8.88
C LEU A 7 52.64 -28.56 -7.84
N LEU A 8 51.76 -27.59 -7.53
CA LEU A 8 50.42 -27.71 -6.94
C LEU A 8 50.30 -27.65 -5.39
N PHE A 9 50.73 -26.52 -4.83
CA PHE A 9 49.96 -25.87 -3.76
C PHE A 9 48.66 -25.30 -4.38
N MET A 10 47.66 -26.15 -4.59
CA MET A 10 46.27 -25.70 -4.76
C MET A 10 45.63 -25.71 -3.38
N THR A 11 45.85 -24.62 -2.64
CA THR A 11 44.99 -24.28 -1.51
C THR A 11 43.58 -24.12 -2.05
N ILE A 12 42.75 -25.15 -1.85
CA ILE A 12 41.31 -25.06 -2.02
C ILE A 12 40.84 -24.09 -0.93
N THR A 13 40.80 -22.79 -1.25
CA THR A 13 39.97 -21.84 -0.53
C THR A 13 38.53 -22.25 -0.83
N LEU A 14 38.00 -23.15 0.01
CA LEU A 14 36.57 -23.33 0.19
C LEU A 14 36.01 -21.97 0.64
N HIS A 15 35.65 -21.14 -0.34
CA HIS A 15 34.67 -20.10 -0.14
C HIS A 15 33.40 -20.82 0.31
N LEU A 16 33.19 -20.87 1.63
CA LEU A 16 31.92 -21.09 2.29
C LEU A 16 30.96 -19.98 1.82
N GLY A 17 30.50 -20.11 0.59
CA GLY A 17 29.46 -19.29 0.00
C GLY A 17 28.17 -19.63 0.72
N VAL A 18 27.91 -18.95 1.83
CA VAL A 18 26.62 -18.96 2.52
C VAL A 18 25.54 -18.72 1.46
N LYS A 19 24.83 -19.79 1.08
CA LYS A 19 23.76 -19.76 0.09
C LYS A 19 22.62 -18.92 0.65
N GLY A 20 22.71 -17.62 0.44
CA GLY A 20 21.68 -16.68 0.90
C GLY A 20 20.30 -17.03 0.34
N GLY A 21 19.26 -16.76 1.12
CA GLY A 21 17.86 -16.97 0.72
C GLY A 21 17.46 -16.13 -0.51
N ARG A 22 16.29 -16.40 -1.10
CA ARG A 22 15.81 -15.74 -2.33
C ARG A 22 15.90 -14.21 -2.28
N ALA A 23 15.60 -13.60 -1.14
CA ALA A 23 15.69 -12.15 -0.95
C ALA A 23 17.14 -11.61 -0.95
N GLN A 24 18.08 -12.36 -0.37
CA GLN A 24 19.51 -12.01 -0.38
C GLN A 24 20.10 -12.13 -1.78
N ARG A 25 19.72 -13.16 -2.56
CA ARG A 25 20.14 -13.29 -3.96
C ARG A 25 19.66 -12.11 -4.81
N LYS A 26 18.37 -11.75 -4.67
CA LYS A 26 17.80 -10.57 -5.35
C LYS A 26 18.49 -9.26 -4.95
N GLN A 27 18.86 -9.12 -3.68
CA GLN A 27 19.59 -7.95 -3.20
C GLN A 27 20.97 -7.86 -3.87
N ARG A 28 21.75 -8.94 -3.86
CA ARG A 28 23.09 -8.98 -4.49
C ARG A 28 23.02 -8.63 -5.98
N GLN A 29 22.09 -9.23 -6.71
CA GLN A 29 21.89 -8.92 -8.15
C GLN A 29 21.54 -7.44 -8.39
N ALA A 30 20.72 -6.84 -7.53
CA ALA A 30 20.37 -5.42 -7.65
C ALA A 30 21.56 -4.50 -7.38
N GLU A 31 22.40 -4.82 -6.39
CA GLU A 31 23.63 -4.09 -6.07
C GLU A 31 24.69 -4.26 -7.18
N GLU A 32 24.89 -5.48 -7.68
CA GLU A 32 25.82 -5.77 -8.79
C GLU A 32 25.45 -5.01 -10.06
N LYS A 33 24.15 -4.89 -10.38
CA LYS A 33 23.67 -4.10 -11.51
C LYS A 33 24.05 -2.61 -11.42
N LEU A 34 24.19 -2.08 -10.20
CA LEU A 34 24.56 -0.68 -9.99
C LEU A 34 26.08 -0.45 -9.93
N ARG A 35 26.87 -1.51 -9.77
CA ARG A 35 28.34 -1.43 -9.67
C ARG A 35 29.01 -0.62 -10.79
N PRO A 36 28.58 -0.70 -12.06
CA PRO A 36 29.17 0.12 -13.13
C PRO A 36 28.95 1.63 -12.98
N TYR A 37 28.00 2.09 -12.16
CA TYR A 37 27.66 3.50 -12.02
C TYR A 37 28.30 4.16 -10.78
N LEU A 38 28.94 3.37 -9.91
CA LEU A 38 29.62 3.87 -8.72
C LEU A 38 30.75 4.83 -9.12
N GLY A 39 30.77 6.02 -8.52
CA GLY A 39 31.72 7.08 -8.82
C GLY A 39 31.51 7.81 -10.15
N ARG A 40 30.53 7.40 -10.98
CA ARG A 40 30.19 8.04 -12.27
C ARG A 40 28.88 8.81 -12.23
N VAL A 41 27.99 8.44 -11.32
CA VAL A 41 26.66 9.03 -11.16
C VAL A 41 26.50 9.48 -9.73
N ASP A 42 25.70 10.54 -9.54
CA ASP A 42 25.27 11.01 -8.24
C ASP A 42 24.76 9.84 -7.35
N PRO A 43 25.33 9.63 -6.15
CA PRO A 43 24.96 8.51 -5.28
C PRO A 43 23.50 8.51 -4.83
N GLU A 44 22.87 9.69 -4.67
CA GLU A 44 21.45 9.76 -4.28
C GLU A 44 20.55 9.21 -5.38
N SER A 45 20.89 9.52 -6.63
CA SER A 45 20.21 9.00 -7.82
C SER A 45 20.31 7.48 -7.94
N LEU A 46 21.42 6.88 -7.50
CA LEU A 46 21.54 5.42 -7.43
C LEU A 46 20.61 4.81 -6.37
N CYS A 47 20.39 5.50 -5.24
CA CYS A 47 19.42 5.04 -4.24
C CYS A 47 17.97 5.07 -4.71
N LYS A 48 17.63 5.93 -5.68
CA LYS A 48 16.30 5.91 -6.33
C LYS A 48 16.08 4.65 -7.18
N LEU A 49 17.16 4.06 -7.69
CA LEU A 49 17.12 2.84 -8.52
C LEU A 49 17.22 1.56 -7.67
N LEU A 50 17.92 1.61 -6.53
CA LEU A 50 18.15 0.45 -5.68
C LEU A 50 16.93 0.08 -4.82
N LYS A 51 16.31 -1.06 -5.11
CA LYS A 51 15.23 -1.62 -4.28
C LYS A 51 15.77 -2.58 -3.23
N CYS A 52 15.58 -2.24 -1.95
CA CYS A 52 16.03 -3.08 -0.85
C CYS A 52 15.12 -4.30 -0.63
N HIS A 53 15.67 -5.48 -0.92
CA HIS A 53 15.05 -6.78 -0.75
C HIS A 53 15.39 -7.45 0.57
N SER A 54 16.62 -7.25 1.06
CA SER A 54 17.14 -7.86 2.29
C SER A 54 18.13 -6.90 2.97
N PRO A 55 18.07 -6.74 4.30
CA PRO A 55 17.07 -7.28 5.23
C PRO A 55 15.69 -6.62 5.03
N ILE A 56 14.60 -7.27 5.46
CA ILE A 56 13.24 -6.72 5.29
C ILE A 56 13.09 -5.44 6.11
N GLY A 57 12.59 -4.38 5.47
CA GLY A 57 12.41 -3.06 6.08
C GLY A 57 13.60 -2.12 5.86
N SER A 58 14.73 -2.63 5.33
CA SER A 58 15.89 -1.79 4.97
C SER A 58 15.56 -0.80 3.86
N TRP A 59 16.37 0.25 3.81
CA TRP A 59 16.26 1.32 2.84
C TRP A 59 17.63 1.69 2.31
N CYS A 60 17.66 2.30 1.13
CA CYS A 60 18.91 2.70 0.52
C CYS A 60 19.42 3.97 1.20
N GLN A 61 20.64 3.91 1.70
CA GLN A 61 21.39 5.04 2.21
C GLN A 61 22.76 5.06 1.53
N VAL A 62 23.23 6.26 1.19
CA VAL A 62 24.59 6.44 0.69
C VAL A 62 25.56 6.35 1.85
N VAL A 63 26.53 5.45 1.74
CA VAL A 63 27.61 5.26 2.73
C VAL A 63 28.96 5.46 2.06
N LYS A 64 29.96 5.94 2.81
CA LYS A 64 31.33 6.07 2.31
C LYS A 64 32.08 4.77 2.60
N GLU A 65 32.42 4.02 1.55
CA GLU A 65 33.15 2.74 1.64
C GLU A 65 34.42 2.86 0.79
N GLY A 66 35.60 2.74 1.40
CA GLY A 66 36.88 2.85 0.69
C GLY A 66 37.10 4.21 -0.03
N GLY A 67 36.56 5.30 0.51
CA GLY A 67 36.64 6.63 -0.10
C GLY A 67 35.58 6.92 -1.16
N VAL A 68 34.81 5.91 -1.59
CA VAL A 68 33.76 6.05 -2.61
C VAL A 68 32.37 6.05 -1.97
N LEU A 69 31.53 6.99 -2.39
CA LEU A 69 30.13 7.03 -1.98
C LEU A 69 29.34 5.93 -2.70
N THR A 70 28.76 5.01 -1.92
CA THR A 70 28.11 3.80 -2.40
C THR A 70 26.70 3.66 -1.82
N PRO A 71 25.66 3.40 -2.64
CA PRO A 71 24.32 3.11 -2.16
C PRO A 71 24.28 1.72 -1.49
N LYS A 72 23.83 1.65 -0.24
CA LYS A 72 23.67 0.38 0.50
C LYS A 72 22.29 0.29 1.14
N CYS A 73 21.75 -0.92 1.16
CA CYS A 73 20.52 -1.20 1.89
C CYS A 73 20.81 -1.43 3.37
N VAL A 74 20.43 -0.46 4.21
CA VAL A 74 20.77 -0.44 5.63
C VAL A 74 19.52 -0.54 6.51
N CYS A 75 19.72 -1.09 7.72
CA CYS A 75 18.75 -0.99 8.80
C CYS A 75 19.28 -0.05 9.88
N PRO A 76 18.76 1.18 9.98
CA PRO A 76 19.26 2.13 10.96
C PRO A 76 18.95 1.65 12.38
N LYS A 77 19.99 1.61 13.23
CA LYS A 77 19.86 1.32 14.67
C LYS A 77 19.68 2.62 15.46
N THR A 78 20.43 3.64 15.09
CA THR A 78 20.37 5.00 15.63
C THR A 78 19.92 5.94 14.52
N CYS A 79 19.16 6.97 14.89
CA CYS A 79 18.70 8.02 14.00
C CYS A 79 18.97 9.36 14.67
N GLN A 80 19.43 10.34 13.90
CA GLN A 80 19.48 11.72 14.38
C GLN A 80 18.05 12.20 14.64
N GLN A 81 17.88 13.06 15.64
CA GLN A 81 16.57 13.64 15.94
C GLN A 81 16.16 14.72 14.92
N GLN A 82 17.13 15.29 14.22
CA GLN A 82 16.92 16.27 13.16
C GLN A 82 16.43 15.60 11.87
N GLY A 83 15.64 16.34 11.10
CA GLY A 83 15.13 15.91 9.79
C GLY A 83 13.76 16.50 9.48
N ALA A 84 13.26 16.19 8.30
CA ALA A 84 11.92 16.59 7.86
C ALA A 84 10.91 15.47 8.13
N ALA A 85 9.74 15.84 8.68
CA ALA A 85 8.67 14.89 8.91
C ALA A 85 8.27 14.16 7.63
N VAL A 86 7.82 12.91 7.76
CA VAL A 86 7.35 12.10 6.65
C VAL A 86 6.08 11.35 7.01
N CYS A 87 5.19 11.22 6.04
CA CYS A 87 4.00 10.41 6.16
C CYS A 87 4.30 9.02 5.59
N SER A 88 4.06 7.98 6.39
CA SER A 88 4.09 6.62 5.86
C SER A 88 2.82 6.32 5.07
N VAL A 89 2.90 5.33 4.18
CA VAL A 89 1.74 4.76 3.49
C VAL A 89 0.69 4.15 4.44
N MET A 90 0.90 4.18 5.76
CA MET A 90 -0.05 3.70 6.76
C MET A 90 -0.73 4.85 7.52
N GLY A 91 -0.58 6.10 7.09
CA GLY A 91 -1.18 7.26 7.77
C GLY A 91 -0.47 7.64 9.08
N LYS A 92 0.70 7.06 9.35
CA LYS A 92 1.53 7.39 10.51
C LYS A 92 2.62 8.37 10.12
N THR A 93 2.69 9.49 10.83
CA THR A 93 3.76 10.50 10.74
C THR A 93 5.00 10.02 11.50
N TYR A 94 6.16 10.18 10.89
CA TYR A 94 7.47 10.02 11.53
C TYR A 94 8.20 11.35 11.45
N SER A 95 8.96 11.71 12.48
CA SER A 95 9.69 12.99 12.47
C SER A 95 10.80 13.05 11.42
N ASN A 96 11.28 11.90 10.92
CA ASN A 96 12.17 11.82 9.77
C ASN A 96 12.14 10.44 9.07
N ASP A 97 12.70 10.38 7.85
CA ASP A 97 12.83 9.15 7.05
C ASP A 97 13.56 8.02 7.79
N CYS A 98 14.59 8.36 8.58
CA CYS A 98 15.36 7.36 9.34
C CYS A 98 14.48 6.62 10.34
N LEU A 99 13.63 7.32 11.10
CA LEU A 99 12.74 6.70 12.08
C LEU A 99 11.69 5.80 11.42
N LEU A 100 11.17 6.18 10.26
CA LEU A 100 10.27 5.34 9.47
C LEU A 100 10.95 4.00 9.12
N HIS A 101 12.18 4.06 8.62
CA HIS A 101 12.93 2.87 8.22
C HIS A 101 13.48 2.06 9.41
N LYS A 102 13.79 2.72 10.52
CA LYS A 102 14.13 2.07 11.80
C LYS A 102 12.97 1.22 12.30
N GLU A 103 11.75 1.76 12.29
CA GLU A 103 10.55 0.98 12.65
C GLU A 103 10.32 -0.17 11.68
N ALA A 104 10.43 0.08 10.37
CA ALA A 104 10.26 -0.93 9.32
C ALA A 104 11.19 -2.13 9.50
N CYS A 105 12.48 -1.87 9.73
CA CYS A 105 13.49 -2.89 10.02
C CYS A 105 13.20 -3.64 11.32
N ARG A 106 12.94 -2.92 12.43
CA ARG A 106 12.66 -3.52 13.73
C ARG A 106 11.47 -4.48 13.67
N LYS A 107 10.41 -4.10 12.94
CA LYS A 107 9.20 -4.91 12.74
C LYS A 107 9.33 -5.95 11.63
N LYS A 108 10.47 -6.04 10.94
CA LYS A 108 10.70 -6.91 9.77
C LYS A 108 9.58 -6.78 8.73
N ARG A 109 9.12 -5.55 8.46
CA ARG A 109 8.00 -5.26 7.55
C ARG A 109 8.33 -4.12 6.60
N ARG A 110 7.85 -4.19 5.36
CA ARG A 110 7.96 -3.08 4.40
C ARG A 110 6.98 -1.97 4.79
N ILE A 111 7.51 -0.83 5.20
CA ILE A 111 6.77 0.43 5.41
C ILE A 111 7.29 1.41 4.35
N GLY A 112 6.42 1.89 3.48
CA GLY A 112 6.79 2.89 2.47
C GLY A 112 6.50 4.31 2.95
N LYS A 113 7.22 5.28 2.40
CA LYS A 113 6.87 6.71 2.47
C LYS A 113 5.72 6.98 1.50
N ALA A 114 4.68 7.66 1.97
CA ALA A 114 3.58 8.15 1.13
C ALA A 114 3.97 9.49 0.48
N HIS A 115 4.33 10.46 1.32
CA HIS A 115 4.81 11.77 0.92
C HIS A 115 5.75 12.35 1.98
N SER A 116 6.49 13.41 1.60
CA SER A 116 7.25 14.24 2.54
C SER A 116 6.29 15.17 3.30
N GLY A 117 6.62 15.53 4.53
CA GLY A 117 5.75 16.24 5.46
C GLY A 117 4.97 15.31 6.39
N ALA A 118 4.38 15.87 7.44
CA ALA A 118 3.47 15.13 8.32
C ALA A 118 2.26 14.62 7.51
N CYS A 119 1.68 13.49 7.92
CA CYS A 119 0.42 13.06 7.34
C CYS A 119 -0.62 14.17 7.51
N LEU A 120 -1.38 14.45 6.45
CA LEU A 120 -2.46 15.45 6.47
C LEU A 120 -3.51 15.14 7.55
N VAL A 121 -3.58 13.86 7.94
CA VAL A 121 -4.38 13.36 9.05
C VAL A 121 -3.45 12.45 9.87
N SER A 122 -2.92 12.96 10.98
CA SER A 122 -2.09 12.17 11.90
C SER A 122 -2.97 11.22 12.69
N GLU A 123 -2.86 9.91 12.46
CA GLU A 123 -3.52 8.89 13.31
C GLU A 123 -4.95 9.27 13.73
N ALA A 124 -5.79 9.76 12.81
CA ALA A 124 -7.20 9.90 13.14
C ALA A 124 -7.71 8.49 13.46
N GLU A 125 -8.02 8.26 14.73
CA GLU A 125 -8.97 7.21 15.05
C GLU A 125 -10.17 7.48 14.16
N CYS A 126 -10.50 6.52 13.29
CA CYS A 126 -11.61 6.64 12.38
C CYS A 126 -12.86 6.91 13.22
N SER A 127 -13.34 8.15 13.19
CA SER A 127 -14.49 8.57 14.01
C SER A 127 -15.72 7.79 13.57
N GLU A 128 -16.74 7.67 14.44
CA GLU A 128 -17.96 6.96 14.04
C GLU A 128 -18.64 7.60 12.82
N GLU A 129 -18.51 8.92 12.67
CA GLU A 129 -19.01 9.64 11.50
C GLU A 129 -18.21 9.30 10.24
N GLU A 130 -16.88 9.37 10.28
CA GLU A 130 -16.01 9.01 9.17
C GLU A 130 -16.18 7.53 8.79
N PHE A 131 -16.34 6.65 9.78
CA PHE A 131 -16.59 5.24 9.61
C PHE A 131 -17.89 4.99 8.84
N GLY A 132 -18.95 5.72 9.19
CA GLY A 132 -20.24 5.66 8.50
C GLY A 132 -20.21 6.22 7.08
N GLN A 133 -19.42 7.28 6.84
CA GLN A 133 -19.24 7.86 5.50
C GLN A 133 -18.34 7.00 4.59
N PHE A 134 -17.42 6.22 5.16
CA PHE A 134 -16.41 5.47 4.41
C PHE A 134 -16.96 4.57 3.28
N PRO A 135 -18.00 3.74 3.48
CA PRO A 135 -18.55 2.88 2.43
C PRO A 135 -19.07 3.66 1.22
N TYR A 136 -19.63 4.86 1.44
CA TYR A 136 -20.07 5.74 0.37
C TYR A 136 -18.88 6.27 -0.41
N ARG A 137 -17.90 6.85 0.28
CA ARG A 137 -16.68 7.35 -0.39
C ARG A 137 -15.94 6.25 -1.16
N LEU A 138 -15.97 5.02 -0.66
CA LEU A 138 -15.40 3.85 -1.32
C LEU A 138 -16.18 3.46 -2.58
N GLN A 139 -17.51 3.50 -2.56
CA GLN A 139 -18.32 3.32 -3.77
C GLN A 139 -18.08 4.47 -4.77
N ASP A 140 -17.89 5.72 -4.30
CA ASP A 140 -17.66 6.92 -5.17
C ASP A 140 -16.41 6.70 -5.99
N TRP A 141 -15.41 6.20 -5.30
CA TRP A 141 -14.16 5.79 -5.89
C TRP A 141 -14.35 4.66 -6.91
N PHE A 142 -15.14 3.62 -6.62
CA PHE A 142 -15.39 2.54 -7.58
C PHE A 142 -16.09 3.03 -8.85
N LEU A 143 -17.06 3.94 -8.70
CA LEU A 143 -17.75 4.55 -9.83
C LEU A 143 -16.76 5.35 -10.68
N LEU A 144 -15.94 6.20 -10.05
CA LEU A 144 -14.89 6.96 -10.73
C LEU A 144 -13.93 6.03 -11.49
N LEU A 145 -13.43 4.98 -10.82
CA LEU A 145 -12.53 4.00 -11.43
C LEU A 145 -13.16 3.28 -12.62
N SER A 146 -14.48 3.02 -12.57
CA SER A 146 -15.19 2.35 -13.66
C SER A 146 -15.32 3.24 -14.90
N ARG A 147 -15.38 4.57 -14.71
CA ARG A 147 -15.46 5.57 -15.78
C ARG A 147 -14.10 5.98 -16.36
N MET A 148 -13.01 5.80 -15.60
CA MET A 148 -11.68 6.16 -16.07
C MET A 148 -11.27 5.27 -17.26
N GLY A 149 -11.24 5.86 -18.46
CA GLY A 149 -10.92 5.18 -19.72
C GLY A 149 -12.09 5.09 -20.69
N GLU A 150 -13.31 5.42 -20.26
CA GLU A 150 -14.49 5.59 -21.12
C GLU A 150 -14.59 7.05 -21.61
N LYS A 151 -15.14 7.29 -22.82
CA LYS A 151 -15.39 8.66 -23.29
C LYS A 151 -16.39 9.33 -22.34
N TYR A 152 -16.03 10.49 -21.77
CA TYR A 152 -16.87 11.22 -20.82
C TYR A 152 -18.25 11.51 -21.41
N THR A 153 -19.30 10.91 -20.84
CA THR A 153 -20.70 11.20 -21.18
C THR A 153 -21.31 12.13 -20.12
N PRO A 154 -21.78 13.34 -20.50
CA PRO A 154 -22.32 14.35 -19.56
C PRO A 154 -23.56 13.90 -18.76
N ALA A 155 -24.27 12.84 -19.20
CA ALA A 155 -25.50 12.35 -18.58
C ALA A 155 -25.31 11.27 -17.50
N ALA A 156 -24.07 10.96 -17.09
CA ALA A 156 -23.84 9.88 -16.12
C ALA A 156 -24.27 10.33 -14.71
N PRO A 157 -25.21 9.61 -14.04
CA PRO A 157 -25.73 10.02 -12.74
C PRO A 157 -24.62 10.17 -11.69
N SER A 158 -24.77 11.13 -10.78
CA SER A 158 -23.91 11.23 -9.61
C SER A 158 -24.10 9.99 -8.74
N GLN A 159 -23.08 9.58 -7.99
CA GLN A 159 -23.17 8.40 -7.12
C GLN A 159 -24.35 8.47 -6.13
N ILE A 160 -24.63 9.67 -5.65
CA ILE A 160 -25.72 9.96 -4.71
C ILE A 160 -27.06 9.50 -5.29
N CYS A 161 -27.17 9.39 -6.62
CA CYS A 161 -28.36 8.95 -7.36
C CYS A 161 -28.31 7.51 -7.88
N LEU A 162 -27.34 6.70 -7.45
CA LEU A 162 -27.36 5.26 -7.75
C LEU A 162 -28.41 4.54 -6.92
N THR A 163 -29.19 3.70 -7.59
CA THR A 163 -30.15 2.78 -6.94
C THR A 163 -29.42 1.68 -6.18
N HIS A 164 -30.12 1.02 -5.26
CA HIS A 164 -29.61 -0.13 -4.51
C HIS A 164 -29.00 -1.20 -5.43
N THR A 165 -29.72 -1.56 -6.49
CA THR A 165 -29.26 -2.53 -7.49
C THR A 165 -27.99 -2.09 -8.20
N GLN A 166 -27.88 -0.81 -8.57
CA GLN A 166 -26.67 -0.27 -9.22
C GLN A 166 -25.47 -0.29 -8.27
N ARG A 167 -25.68 -0.01 -6.98
CA ARG A 167 -24.65 -0.11 -5.93
C ARG A 167 -24.17 -1.54 -5.73
N ILE A 168 -25.09 -2.51 -5.68
CA ILE A 168 -24.75 -3.93 -5.67
C ILE A 168 -23.89 -4.29 -6.89
N GLN A 169 -24.34 -3.96 -8.10
CA GLN A 169 -23.61 -4.28 -9.33
C GLN A 169 -22.20 -3.66 -9.34
N LEU A 170 -22.06 -2.42 -8.88
CA LEU A 170 -20.76 -1.76 -8.77
C LEU A 170 -19.84 -2.48 -7.77
N ALA A 171 -20.38 -2.85 -6.61
CA ALA A 171 -19.66 -3.60 -5.60
C ALA A 171 -19.24 -4.99 -6.10
N GLU A 172 -20.12 -5.72 -6.78
CA GLU A 172 -19.86 -7.04 -7.36
C GLU A 172 -18.80 -6.99 -8.45
N ARG A 173 -18.93 -6.07 -9.42
CA ARG A 173 -17.90 -5.87 -10.46
C ARG A 173 -16.54 -5.62 -9.83
N ARG A 174 -16.50 -4.80 -8.77
CA ARG A 174 -15.25 -4.53 -8.08
C ARG A 174 -14.69 -5.74 -7.33
N PHE A 175 -15.55 -6.55 -6.72
CA PHE A 175 -15.16 -7.80 -6.06
C PHE A 175 -14.43 -8.73 -7.03
N VAL A 176 -15.01 -8.98 -8.20
CA VAL A 176 -14.45 -9.86 -9.25
C VAL A 176 -13.07 -9.39 -9.70
N LEU A 177 -12.86 -8.08 -9.85
CA LEU A 177 -11.55 -7.52 -10.22
C LEU A 177 -10.46 -7.73 -9.14
N LEU A 178 -10.85 -7.84 -7.87
CA LEU A 178 -9.93 -8.04 -6.76
C LEU A 178 -9.60 -9.51 -6.53
N ASP A 179 -10.58 -10.39 -6.70
CA ASP A 179 -10.49 -11.85 -6.58
C ASP A 179 -9.79 -12.49 -7.80
N ARG A 180 -8.47 -12.32 -7.87
CA ARG A 180 -7.66 -12.84 -9.00
C ARG A 180 -7.54 -14.36 -9.01
N ASN A 181 -7.59 -14.99 -7.85
CA ASN A 181 -7.52 -16.44 -7.71
C ASN A 181 -8.89 -17.09 -7.82
N GLN A 182 -9.96 -16.30 -8.02
CA GLN A 182 -11.32 -16.73 -8.30
C GLN A 182 -11.83 -17.74 -7.26
N ASN A 183 -11.42 -17.57 -6.01
CA ASN A 183 -11.84 -18.46 -4.92
C ASN A 183 -13.13 -17.98 -4.24
N GLY A 184 -13.77 -16.93 -4.78
CA GLY A 184 -15.00 -16.35 -4.24
C GLY A 184 -14.79 -15.56 -2.95
N LYS A 185 -13.54 -15.21 -2.61
CA LYS A 185 -13.18 -14.58 -1.34
C LYS A 185 -12.06 -13.56 -1.49
N LEU A 186 -12.17 -12.44 -0.77
CA LEU A 186 -11.13 -11.42 -0.73
C LEU A 186 -10.26 -11.58 0.51
N SER A 187 -8.99 -11.93 0.31
CA SER A 187 -7.99 -11.94 1.38
C SER A 187 -7.45 -10.54 1.64
N ARG A 188 -6.70 -10.36 2.74
CA ARG A 188 -5.90 -9.14 2.97
C ARG A 188 -4.94 -8.80 1.82
N ARG A 189 -4.48 -9.79 1.02
CA ARG A 189 -3.61 -9.52 -0.13
C ARG A 189 -4.40 -8.89 -1.27
N ASP A 190 -5.63 -9.31 -1.48
CA ASP A 190 -6.52 -8.83 -2.54
C ASP A 190 -7.02 -7.43 -2.24
N LEU A 191 -7.47 -7.18 -1.00
CA LEU A 191 -7.90 -5.86 -0.55
C LEU A 191 -6.78 -4.81 -0.63
N ARG A 192 -5.50 -5.19 -0.46
CA ARG A 192 -4.37 -4.25 -0.68
C ARG A 192 -4.25 -3.76 -2.13
N LYS A 193 -4.79 -4.49 -3.12
CA LYS A 193 -4.78 -4.08 -4.53
C LYS A 193 -5.70 -2.89 -4.79
N LEU A 194 -6.68 -2.62 -3.92
CA LEU A 194 -7.49 -1.40 -3.98
C LEU A 194 -6.66 -0.12 -3.84
N ARG A 195 -5.42 -0.23 -3.33
CA ARG A 195 -4.56 0.91 -3.01
C ARG A 195 -5.31 1.96 -2.17
N TYR A 196 -6.14 1.50 -1.22
CA TYR A 196 -6.99 2.35 -0.35
C TYR A 196 -6.21 3.47 0.34
N LYS A 197 -4.89 3.35 0.48
CA LYS A 197 -3.95 4.38 0.94
C LYS A 197 -3.87 5.65 0.07
N ARG A 198 -4.54 5.66 -1.08
CA ARG A 198 -4.67 6.81 -1.99
C ARG A 198 -6.11 7.31 -2.09
N MET A 199 -7.01 6.70 -1.33
CA MET A 199 -8.44 6.97 -1.35
C MET A 199 -8.80 7.86 -0.16
N PRO A 200 -9.86 8.67 -0.26
CA PRO A 200 -10.39 9.40 0.90
C PRO A 200 -10.71 8.46 2.07
N LEU A 201 -10.50 8.95 3.31
CA LEU A 201 -10.75 8.22 4.55
C LEU A 201 -9.98 6.88 4.64
N GLU A 202 -8.74 6.84 4.16
CA GLU A 202 -7.93 5.63 4.12
C GLU A 202 -7.68 5.02 5.50
N HIS A 203 -7.69 5.85 6.55
CA HIS A 203 -7.54 5.45 7.95
C HIS A 203 -8.69 4.56 8.43
N CYS A 204 -9.90 4.74 7.88
CA CYS A 204 -11.07 3.91 8.18
C CYS A 204 -11.05 2.54 7.50
N ALA A 205 -10.30 2.37 6.41
CA ALA A 205 -10.37 1.18 5.56
C ALA A 205 -10.05 -0.12 6.30
N GLN A 206 -9.04 -0.11 7.17
CA GLN A 206 -8.67 -1.31 7.91
C GLN A 206 -9.78 -1.75 8.89
N ARG A 207 -10.34 -0.80 9.64
CA ARG A 207 -11.45 -1.05 10.58
C ARG A 207 -12.69 -1.52 9.81
N PHE A 208 -13.00 -0.86 8.69
CA PHE A 208 -14.14 -1.19 7.85
C PHE A 208 -14.08 -2.64 7.33
N PHE A 209 -13.01 -3.03 6.63
CA PHE A 209 -12.93 -4.39 6.08
C PHE A 209 -12.89 -5.48 7.14
N GLN A 210 -12.37 -5.18 8.33
CA GLN A 210 -12.47 -6.09 9.48
C GLN A 210 -13.92 -6.23 9.98
N SER A 211 -14.72 -5.16 9.94
CA SER A 211 -16.14 -5.20 10.31
C SER A 211 -17.04 -5.94 9.30
N CYS A 212 -16.53 -6.17 8.08
CA CYS A 212 -17.24 -6.90 7.04
C CYS A 212 -17.09 -8.42 7.18
N ASP A 213 -15.96 -8.88 7.71
CA ASP A 213 -15.67 -10.28 8.03
C ASP A 213 -16.43 -10.72 9.28
N LYS A 214 -17.67 -11.20 9.10
CA LYS A 214 -18.59 -11.52 10.21
C LYS A 214 -18.16 -12.76 10.97
N ASN A 215 -17.64 -13.76 10.24
CA ASN A 215 -17.19 -15.02 10.83
C ASN A 215 -15.71 -14.97 11.29
N LYS A 216 -15.04 -13.82 11.13
CA LYS A 216 -13.67 -13.53 11.59
C LYS A 216 -12.61 -14.47 11.01
N ASN A 217 -12.83 -15.00 9.80
CA ASN A 217 -11.92 -15.93 9.15
C ASN A 217 -10.79 -15.23 8.35
N LYS A 218 -10.73 -13.90 8.38
CA LYS A 218 -9.79 -13.01 7.66
C LYS A 218 -9.98 -12.98 6.14
N GLU A 219 -11.10 -13.48 5.66
CA GLU A 219 -11.54 -13.46 4.27
C GLU A 219 -12.91 -12.77 4.20
N VAL A 220 -13.17 -12.04 3.11
CA VAL A 220 -14.47 -11.41 2.89
C VAL A 220 -15.14 -12.06 1.68
N THR A 221 -16.27 -12.72 1.90
CA THR A 221 -17.07 -13.33 0.82
C THR A 221 -17.83 -12.27 0.02
N LEU A 222 -18.34 -12.62 -1.17
CA LEU A 222 -19.16 -11.71 -1.97
C LEU A 222 -20.38 -11.19 -1.19
N ARG A 223 -21.03 -12.07 -0.41
CA ARG A 223 -22.19 -11.72 0.41
C ARG A 223 -21.83 -10.75 1.55
N GLU A 224 -20.70 -10.98 2.22
CA GLU A 224 -20.22 -10.07 3.25
C GLU A 224 -19.82 -8.71 2.66
N TRP A 225 -19.21 -8.72 1.49
CA TRP A 225 -18.81 -7.54 0.75
C TRP A 225 -20.02 -6.66 0.38
N THR A 226 -21.02 -7.20 -0.30
CA THR A 226 -22.23 -6.45 -0.70
C THR A 226 -23.03 -6.01 0.53
N SER A 227 -23.18 -6.88 1.53
CA SER A 227 -23.89 -6.52 2.76
C SER A 227 -23.21 -5.38 3.55
N CYS A 228 -21.88 -5.35 3.56
CA CYS A 228 -21.13 -4.33 4.29
C CYS A 228 -21.05 -3.00 3.53
N LEU A 229 -20.88 -3.06 2.20
CA LEU A 229 -20.73 -1.87 1.35
C LEU A 229 -22.04 -1.24 0.91
N VAL A 230 -23.14 -2.00 0.86
CA VAL A 230 -24.42 -1.52 0.35
C VAL A 230 -25.46 -1.55 1.46
N ASP A 231 -25.93 -2.73 1.89
CA ASP A 231 -27.06 -2.83 2.83
C ASP A 231 -26.81 -2.08 4.15
N ARG A 232 -25.62 -2.28 4.75
CA ARG A 232 -25.29 -1.67 6.04
C ARG A 232 -25.08 -0.18 5.92
N SER A 233 -24.43 0.27 4.84
CA SER A 233 -24.18 1.69 4.62
C SER A 233 -25.48 2.43 4.32
N GLU A 234 -26.37 1.84 3.51
CA GLU A 234 -27.69 2.41 3.22
C GLU A 234 -28.53 2.58 4.46
N ARG A 235 -28.56 1.57 5.34
CA ARG A 235 -29.24 1.69 6.63
C ARG A 235 -28.64 2.82 7.48
N TRP A 236 -27.31 2.87 7.60
CA TRP A 236 -26.64 3.94 8.36
C TRP A 236 -26.96 5.32 7.79
N PHE A 237 -26.97 5.46 6.47
CA PHE A 237 -27.22 6.73 5.81
C PHE A 237 -28.68 7.17 5.92
N GLN A 238 -29.63 6.25 5.81
CA GLN A 238 -31.05 6.54 6.05
C GLN A 238 -31.26 7.05 7.48
N ASP A 239 -30.67 6.39 8.47
CA ASP A 239 -30.69 6.84 9.87
C ASP A 239 -30.02 8.22 10.01
N PHE A 240 -28.83 8.41 9.42
CA PHE A 240 -28.10 9.68 9.50
C PHE A 240 -28.89 10.84 8.87
N MET A 241 -29.44 10.66 7.67
CA MET A 241 -30.20 11.70 6.96
C MET A 241 -31.55 12.00 7.62
N SER A 242 -32.25 10.98 8.12
CA SER A 242 -33.52 11.16 8.83
C SER A 242 -33.34 11.89 10.16
N MET A 243 -32.26 11.63 10.90
CA MET A 243 -32.02 12.24 12.20
C MET A 243 -31.35 13.62 12.15
N LYS A 244 -30.54 13.92 11.12
CA LYS A 244 -29.72 15.15 11.08
C LYS A 244 -30.13 16.17 10.01
N MET A 245 -30.78 15.76 8.92
CA MET A 245 -30.97 16.62 7.74
C MET A 245 -32.44 16.80 7.32
N GLY A 246 -33.40 16.13 7.96
CA GLY A 246 -34.84 16.40 7.78
C GLY A 246 -35.43 16.05 6.41
N SER A 247 -34.67 15.41 5.50
CA SER A 247 -35.19 14.90 4.22
C SER A 247 -34.44 13.64 3.78
N PRO A 248 -35.15 12.54 3.42
CA PRO A 248 -34.53 11.31 2.93
C PRO A 248 -34.24 11.33 1.41
N LYS A 249 -34.68 12.36 0.67
CA LYS A 249 -34.50 12.44 -0.79
C LYS A 249 -33.26 13.23 -1.16
N LEU A 250 -32.36 12.58 -1.89
CA LEU A 250 -31.08 13.13 -2.33
C LEU A 250 -31.04 13.57 -3.80
N CYS A 251 -32.00 13.11 -4.62
CA CYS A 251 -32.00 13.36 -6.06
C CYS A 251 -33.26 14.12 -6.46
N LEU A 252 -33.06 15.22 -7.17
CA LEU A 252 -34.11 15.80 -8.00
C LEU A 252 -34.28 14.85 -9.18
N VAL A 253 -35.31 14.00 -9.15
CA VAL A 253 -35.78 13.31 -10.35
C VAL A 253 -36.43 14.40 -11.21
N PRO A 254 -36.02 14.64 -12.46
CA PRO A 254 -36.80 15.49 -13.35
C PRO A 254 -38.18 14.86 -13.53
N GLU A 255 -39.23 15.61 -13.22
CA GLU A 255 -40.60 15.27 -13.63
C GLU A 255 -40.67 15.31 -15.16
N SER A 256 -40.34 14.21 -15.82
CA SER A 256 -40.67 14.01 -17.22
C SER A 256 -40.70 12.54 -17.58
N THR A 257 -41.80 11.89 -17.22
CA THR A 257 -42.61 11.02 -18.09
C THR A 257 -43.81 10.52 -17.29
N LEU A 258 -44.87 11.33 -17.29
CA LEU A 258 -46.25 10.86 -17.38
C LEU A 258 -46.63 10.94 -18.87
#